data_AF-A0A3B9K962-F1
#
_entry.id   AF-A0A3B9K962-F1
#
_cell.length_a   1.000
_cell.length_b   1.000
_cell.length_c   1.000
_cell.angle_alpha   90.00
_cell.angle_beta   90.00
_cell.angle_gamma   90.00
#
_symmetry.space_group_name_H-M   'P 1'
#
loop_
_entity.id
_entity.type
_entity.pdbx_description
1 polymer ?
#
loop_
_entity_poly.entity_id
_entity_poly.type
_entity_poly.pdbx_seq_one_letter_code
_entity_poly.pdbx_strand_id
1 'polypeptide(L)' 'YCATGATYYDKEAKKLVFDYDSCVGCGQCVTQCAFDVRKMVPDERPVFAKTRKRA' A
#
# COMPACT_ATOMS: atom_id res chain seq x y z
N TYR A 1 5.61 2.41 5.90
CA TYR A 1 5.37 3.80 5.46
C TYR A 1 4.35 3.79 4.34
N CYS A 2 3.26 4.55 4.46
CA CYS A 2 2.26 4.70 3.42
C CYS A 2 1.88 6.17 3.28
N ALA A 3 2.19 6.76 2.13
CA ALA A 3 1.95 8.18 1.87
C ALA A 3 0.46 8.53 1.77
N THR A 4 -0.40 7.57 1.41
CA THR A 4 -1.85 7.77 1.29
C THR A 4 -2.61 7.50 2.59
N GLY A 5 -1.93 7.06 3.66
CA GLY A 5 -2.59 6.69 4.91
C GLY A 5 -3.33 5.35 4.87
N ALA A 6 -3.26 4.60 3.76
CA ALA A 6 -3.90 3.29 3.63
C ALA A 6 -3.41 2.23 4.63
N THR A 7 -2.22 2.42 5.23
CA THR A 7 -1.81 1.59 6.35
C THR A 7 -1.25 2.42 7.49
N TYR A 8 -1.77 2.15 8.68
CA TYR A 8 -1.41 2.83 9.91
C TYR A 8 -1.51 1.85 11.09
N TYR A 9 -0.82 2.19 12.17
CA TYR A 9 -0.89 1.43 13.41
C TYR A 9 -1.93 2.08 14.32
N ASP A 10 -2.98 1.31 14.63
CA ASP A 10 -3.96 1.69 15.63
C ASP A 10 -3.38 1.39 17.02
N LYS A 11 -3.15 2.45 17.80
CA LYS A 11 -2.55 2.35 19.14
C LYS A 11 -3.51 1.78 20.17
N GLU A 12 -4.81 1.97 20.00
CA GLU A 12 -5.83 1.50 20.93
C GLU A 12 -6.08 0.02 20.72
N ALA A 13 -6.31 -0.38 19.46
CA ALA A 13 -6.49 -1.79 19.10
C ALA A 13 -5.18 -2.60 19.09
N LYS A 14 -4.03 -1.93 19.20
CA LYS A 14 -2.67 -2.50 19.06
C LYS A 14 -2.51 -3.35 17.79
N LYS A 15 -3.12 -2.89 16.70
CA LYS A 15 -3.18 -3.63 15.43
C LYS A 15 -2.72 -2.75 14.28
N LEU A 16 -2.08 -3.39 13.30
CA LEU A 16 -1.83 -2.77 12.02
C LEU A 16 -3.10 -2.85 11.18
N VAL A 17 -3.64 -1.69 10.81
CA VAL A 17 -4.82 -1.59 9.96
C VAL A 17 -4.38 -1.37 8.52
N PHE A 18 -5.12 -1.97 7.59
CA PHE A 18 -4.94 -1.81 6.15
C PHE A 18 -6.27 -1.50 5.49
N ASP A 19 -6.37 -0.32 4.91
CA ASP A 19 -7.52 0.14 4.13
C ASP A 19 -7.25 -0.08 2.64
N TYR A 20 -8.06 -0.95 2.03
CA TYR A 20 -7.94 -1.30 0.62
C TYR A 20 -8.48 -0.21 -0.31
N ASP A 21 -9.40 0.63 0.16
CA ASP A 21 -10.04 1.65 -0.69
C ASP A 21 -9.13 2.87 -0.88
N SER A 22 -8.31 3.19 0.13
CA SER A 22 -7.27 4.22 0.05
C SER A 22 -5.95 3.73 -0.55
N CYS A 23 -5.83 2.42 -0.85
CA CYS A 23 -4.61 1.82 -1.37
C CYS A 23 -4.45 2.08 -2.88
N VAL A 24 -3.38 2.77 -3.26
CA VAL A 24 -3.04 3.05 -4.67
C VAL A 24 -2.07 2.05 -5.30
N GLY A 25 -1.72 0.98 -4.58
CA GLY A 25 -0.82 -0.06 -5.09
C GLY A 25 0.64 0.40 -5.27
N CYS A 26 1.12 1.40 -4.53
CA CYS A 26 2.49 1.95 -4.71
C CYS A 26 3.64 1.00 -4.30
N GLY A 27 3.36 -0.13 -3.64
CA GLY A 27 4.35 -1.13 -3.24
C GLY A 27 5.32 -0.74 -2.10
N GLN A 28 5.33 0.52 -1.67
CA GLN A 28 6.26 1.00 -0.63
C GLN A 28 6.14 0.23 0.69
N CYS A 29 4.94 -0.19 1.06
CA CYS A 29 4.70 -0.94 2.28
C CYS A 29 5.35 -2.34 2.26
N VAL A 30 5.56 -2.93 1.08
CA VAL A 30 6.22 -4.24 0.91
C VAL A 30 7.73 -4.03 0.93
N THR A 31 8.26 -3.10 0.14
CA THR A 31 9.71 -2.82 0.05
C THR A 31 10.31 -2.39 1.38
N GLN A 32 9.59 -1.59 2.18
CA GLN A 32 10.09 -1.05 3.45
C GLN A 32 9.87 -1.98 4.64
N CYS A 33 9.16 -3.11 4.46
CA CYS A 33 8.92 -4.00 5.59
C CYS A 33 10.15 -4.86 5.84
N ALA A 34 10.71 -4.79 7.05
CA ALA A 34 11.80 -5.68 7.47
C ALA A 34 11.38 -7.16 7.56
N PHE A 35 10.07 -7.43 7.59
CA PHE A 35 9.49 -8.76 7.63
C PHE A 35 8.65 -9.01 6.38
N ASP A 36 8.68 -10.23 5.82
CA ASP A 36 7.86 -10.63 4.68
C ASP A 36 6.40 -10.91 5.07
N VAL A 37 5.73 -9.90 5.63
CA VAL A 37 4.33 -9.98 6.11
C VAL A 37 3.34 -9.33 5.14
N ARG A 38 3.81 -8.71 4.05
CA ARG A 38 2.98 -8.07 3.03
C ARG A 38 3.45 -8.47 1.66
N LYS A 39 2.51 -8.83 0.79
CA LYS A 39 2.78 -9.18 -0.61
C LYS A 39 1.90 -8.35 -1.52
N MET A 40 2.47 -7.92 -2.65
CA MET A 40 1.69 -7.32 -3.71
C MET A 40 0.90 -8.43 -4.40
N VAL A 41 -0.41 -8.25 -4.50
CA VAL A 41 -1.28 -9.11 -5.30
C VAL A 41 -1.67 -8.35 -6.56
N PRO A 42 -1.84 -9.04 -7.71
CA PRO A 42 -2.48 -8.44 -8.86
C PRO A 42 -3.92 -8.10 -8.47
N ASP A 43 -4.25 -6.81 -8.50
CA ASP A 43 -5.61 -6.33 -8.26
C ASP A 43 -6.16 -5.86 -9.61
N GLU A 44 -7.40 -6.23 -9.93
CA GLU A 44 -8.06 -5.80 -11.18
C GLU A 44 -8.46 -4.31 -11.14
N ARG A 45 -8.26 -3.64 -9.98
CA ARG A 45 -8.51 -2.20 -9.88
C ARG A 45 -7.59 -1.46 -10.85
N PRO A 46 -8.15 -0.61 -11.73
CA PRO A 46 -7.35 0.20 -12.64
C PRO A 46 -6.54 1.19 -11.80
N VAL A 47 -5.26 0.88 -11.59
CA VAL A 47 -4.33 1.82 -10.97
C VAL A 47 -4.18 2.97 -11.96
N PHE A 48 -4.82 4.11 -11.69
CA PHE A 48 -4.63 5.36 -12.42
C PHE A 48 -3.25 5.97 -12.11
N ALA A 49 -2.19 5.17 -12.11
CA ALA A 49 -0.86 5.69 -12.26
C ALA A 49 -0.80 6.25 -13.67
N LYS A 50 -0.88 7.58 -13.81
CA LYS A 50 -0.47 8.27 -15.03
C LYS A 50 1.00 7.92 -15.25
N THR A 51 1.28 6.78 -15.87
CA THR A 51 2.60 6.47 -16.38
C THR A 51 2.89 7.57 -17.38
N ARG A 52 3.76 8.51 -17.02
CA ARG A 52 4.40 9.35 -18.02
C ARG A 52 5.08 8.34 -18.96
N LYS A 53 4.47 8.09 -20.12
CA LYS A 53 5.15 7.41 -21.22
C LYS A 53 6.48 8.13 -21.37
N ARG A 54 7.59 7.48 -21.01
CA ARG A 54 8.90 7.94 -21.45
C ARG A 54 8.87 7.78 -22.97
N ALA A 55 8.88 8.92 -23.65
CA ALA A 55 9.22 9.00 -25.06
C ALA A 55 10.64 8.49 -25.28
#